data_AF-A0A699R3F4-F1
#
_entry.id   AF-A0A699R3F4-F1
#
_cell.length_a   1.000
_cell.length_b   1.000
_cell.length_c   1.000
_cell.angle_alpha   90.00
_cell.angle_beta   90.00
_cell.angle_gamma   90.00
#
_symmetry.space_group_name_H-M   'P 1'
#
loop_
_entity.id
_entity.type
_entity.pdbx_description
1 polymer ?
#
loop_
_entity_poly.entity_id
_entity_poly.type
_entity_poly.pdbx_seq_one_letter_code
_entity_poly.pdbx_strand_id
1 'polypeptide(L)' 'YPLDQIRTDLSYVEEPEAILDRQDRVKRKKTIPFVKILWRNHPEREATWETEESIRTSYPYFLP' A
#
# COMPACT_ATOMS: atom_id res chain seq x y z
N TYR A 1 -30.68 -14.29 2.26
CA TYR A 1 -29.53 -13.38 2.21
C TYR A 1 -28.29 -14.19 1.87
N PRO A 2 -27.78 -14.18 0.63
CA PRO A 2 -26.52 -14.83 0.34
C PRO A 2 -25.40 -13.79 0.48
N LEU A 3 -24.66 -13.85 1.58
CA LEU A 3 -23.36 -13.15 1.77
C LEU A 3 -22.19 -14.01 1.25
N ASP A 4 -22.49 -15.09 0.51
CA ASP A 4 -21.54 -16.13 0.12
C ASP A 4 -20.66 -15.78 -1.11
N GLN A 5 -20.77 -14.58 -1.67
CA GLN A 5 -19.96 -14.16 -2.82
C GLN A 5 -18.67 -13.42 -2.45
N ILE A 6 -18.46 -13.07 -1.18
CA ILE A 6 -17.34 -12.17 -0.79
C ILE A 6 -16.03 -12.95 -0.51
N ARG A 7 -16.05 -14.29 -0.50
CA ARG A 7 -14.91 -15.09 -0.04
C ARG A 7 -14.01 -15.68 -1.12
N THR A 8 -14.35 -15.56 -2.40
CA THR A 8 -13.62 -16.31 -3.45
C THR A 8 -12.65 -15.46 -4.27
N ASP A 9 -12.61 -14.15 -4.08
CA ASP A 9 -11.61 -13.24 -4.66
C ASP A 9 -10.71 -12.64 -3.58
N LEU A 10 -10.33 -13.43 -2.57
CA LEU A 10 -9.33 -13.06 -1.55
C LEU A 10 -7.89 -12.94 -2.13
N SER A 11 -7.73 -13.03 -3.45
CA SER A 11 -6.59 -12.50 -4.19
C SER A 11 -6.96 -11.21 -4.90
N TYR A 12 -7.73 -10.34 -4.22
CA TYR A 12 -7.77 -8.94 -4.59
C TYR A 12 -6.32 -8.46 -4.50
N VAL A 13 -5.66 -8.39 -5.65
CA VAL A 13 -4.40 -7.68 -5.77
C VAL A 13 -4.81 -6.24 -5.51
N GLU A 14 -4.75 -5.82 -4.24
CA GLU A 14 -4.92 -4.43 -3.86
C GLU A 14 -3.87 -3.68 -4.68
N GLU A 15 -4.29 -3.12 -5.80
CA GLU A 15 -3.41 -2.35 -6.66
C GLU A 15 -3.19 -1.01 -5.96
N PRO A 16 -1.95 -0.60 -5.72
CA PRO A 16 -1.69 0.72 -5.19
C PRO A 16 -2.20 1.74 -6.22
N GLU A 17 -3.22 2.53 -5.85
CA GLU A 17 -3.85 3.52 -6.71
C GLU A 17 -2.99 4.78 -6.78
N ALA A 18 -2.56 5.28 -5.62
CA ALA A 18 -1.75 6.49 -5.52
C ALA A 18 -0.95 6.53 -4.22
N ILE A 19 0.20 7.21 -4.26
CA ILE A 19 0.94 7.60 -3.07
C ILE A 19 0.31 8.88 -2.54
N LEU A 20 -0.37 8.81 -1.40
CA LEU A 20 -0.96 9.98 -0.74
C LEU A 20 0.09 10.83 -0.05
N ASP A 21 1.09 10.19 0.55
CA ASP A 21 2.10 10.88 1.35
C ASP A 21 3.42 10.11 1.35
N ARG A 22 4.53 10.82 1.56
CA ARG A 22 5.87 10.23 1.68
C ARG A 22 6.51 10.81 2.93
N GLN A 23 6.79 9.96 3.90
CA GLN A 23 7.41 10.34 5.17
C GLN A 23 8.73 9.60 5.37
N ASP A 24 9.82 10.35 5.44
CA ASP A 24 11.12 9.76 5.75
C ASP A 24 11.32 9.64 7.26
N ARG A 25 11.49 8.40 7.73
CA ARG A 25 11.58 8.11 9.16
C ARG A 25 13.02 7.73 9.50
N VAL A 26 13.70 8.66 10.18
CA VAL A 26 15.08 8.44 10.64
C VAL A 26 15.08 7.54 11.87
N LYS A 27 15.47 6.28 11.73
CA LYS A 27 15.73 5.35 12.84
C LYS A 27 17.22 5.31 13.13
N ARG A 28 17.66 5.76 14.33
CA ARG A 28 18.98 5.64 15.01
C ARG A 28 20.28 5.81 14.17
N LYS A 29 20.40 5.29 12.95
CA LYS A 29 21.48 5.46 11.96
C LYS A 29 21.03 5.31 10.48
N LYS A 30 19.76 5.07 10.19
CA LYS A 30 19.23 4.88 8.83
C LYS A 30 17.93 5.67 8.64
N THR A 31 17.80 6.28 7.47
CA THR A 31 16.61 7.01 7.03
C THR A 31 15.79 6.02 6.21
N ILE A 32 14.59 5.67 6.68
CA ILE A 32 13.71 4.72 6.00
C ILE A 32 12.53 5.52 5.43
N PRO A 33 12.43 5.64 4.09
CA PRO A 33 11.28 6.28 3.45
C PRO A 33 10.04 5.39 3.61
N PHE A 34 9.01 5.95 4.24
CA PHE A 34 7.66 5.41 4.26
C PHE A 34 6.82 6.15 3.24
N VAL A 35 5.94 5.42 2.58
CA VAL A 35 4.98 5.95 1.62
C VAL A 35 3.59 5.51 2.04
N LYS A 36 2.67 6.46 2.16
CA LYS A 36 1.26 6.18 2.40
C LYS A 36 0.63 5.84 1.06
N ILE A 37 0.16 4.61 0.93
CA ILE A 37 -0.43 4.10 -0.30
C ILE A 37 -1.92 3.99 -0.13
N LEU A 38 -2.63 4.65 -1.06
CA LEU A 38 -4.04 4.44 -1.29
C LEU A 38 -4.19 3.18 -2.14
N TRP A 39 -4.95 2.22 -1.66
CA TRP A 39 -5.29 1.02 -2.41
C TRP A 39 -6.52 1.28 -3.28
N ARG A 40 -6.48 0.78 -4.51
CA ARG A 40 -7.61 0.83 -5.43
C ARG A 40 -8.79 0.14 -4.76
N ASN A 41 -9.97 0.75 -4.84
CA ASN A 41 -11.21 0.27 -4.21
C ASN A 41 -11.32 0.49 -2.69
N HIS A 42 -10.32 1.13 -2.06
CA HIS A 42 -10.37 1.54 -0.65
C HIS A 42 -10.33 3.08 -0.51
N PRO A 43 -11.09 3.66 0.45
CA PRO A 43 -11.00 5.08 0.75
C PRO A 43 -9.65 5.43 1.41
N GLU A 44 -9.26 6.72 1.39
CA GLU A 44 -8.05 7.24 2.05
C GLU A 44 -7.90 6.82 3.53
N ARG A 45 -9.02 6.53 4.20
CA ARG A 45 -9.04 6.06 5.59
C ARG A 45 -8.41 4.67 5.76
N GLU A 46 -8.43 3.85 4.71
CA GLU A 46 -7.85 2.51 4.65
C GLU A 46 -6.47 2.49 3.96
N ALA A 47 -5.96 3.67 3.56
CA ALA A 47 -4.60 3.77 3.04
C ALA A 47 -3.58 3.33 4.09
N THR A 48 -2.67 2.45 3.71
CA THR A 48 -1.65 1.89 4.61
C THR A 48 -0.31 2.61 4.45
N TRP A 49 0.49 2.58 5.51
CA TRP A 49 1.86 3.08 5.49
C TRP A 49 2.81 1.92 5.20
N GLU A 50 3.36 1.89 4.00
CA GLU A 50 4.34 0.90 3.58
C GLU A 50 5.72 1.55 3.44
N THR A 51 6.78 0.75 3.48
CA THR A 51 8.13 1.28 3.19
C THR A 51 8.32 1.38 1.69
N GLU A 52 9.04 2.40 1.21
CA GLU A 52 9.38 2.51 -0.21
C GLU A 52 10.14 1.26 -0.69
N GLU A 53 10.96 0.66 0.17
CA GLU A 53 11.67 -0.59 -0.10
C GLU A 53 10.71 -1.78 -0.30
N SER A 54 9.69 -1.93 0.56
CA SER A 54 8.63 -2.95 0.39
C SER A 54 7.91 -2.76 -0.93
N ILE A 55 7.52 -1.53 -1.24
CA ILE A 55 6.76 -1.21 -2.45
C ILE A 55 7.60 -1.34 -3.70
N ARG A 56 8.88 -1.01 -3.63
CA ARG A 56 9.82 -1.26 -4.72
C ARG A 56 10.04 -2.76 -4.96
N THR A 57 9.91 -3.59 -3.93
CA THR A 57 10.06 -5.04 -4.03
C THR A 57 8.78 -5.71 -4.54
N SER A 58 7.62 -5.35 -3.98
CA SER A 58 6.31 -5.91 -4.34
C SER A 58 5.75 -5.31 -5.63
N TYR A 59 5.95 -4.01 -5.83
CA TYR A 59 5.44 -3.22 -6.95
C TYR A 59 6.56 -2.36 -7.58
N PRO A 60 7.58 -2.99 -8.19
CA PRO A 60 8.71 -2.27 -8.79
C PRO A 60 8.30 -1.29 -9.91
N TYR A 61 7.12 -1.46 -10.49
CA TYR A 61 6.55 -0.58 -11.52
C TYR A 61 5.75 0.59 -10.97
N PHE A 62 5.45 0.60 -9.67
CA PHE A 62 4.61 1.63 -9.04
C PHE A 62 5.43 2.83 -8.58
N LEU A 63 6.72 2.63 -8.26
CA LEU A 63 7.64 3.71 -7.97
C LEU A 63 8.45 4.03 -9.23
N PRO A 64 8.47 5.29 -9.70
CA PRO A 64 9.24 5.71 -10.86
C PRO A 64 10.76 5.67 -10.62
#